data_AF-A0A453D5H4-F1
#
_entry.id   AF-A0A453D5H4-F1
#
_cell.length_a   1.000
_cell.length_b   1.000
_cell.length_c   1.000
_cell.angle_alpha   90.00
_cell.angle_beta   90.00
_cell.angle_gamma   90.00
#
_symmetry.space_group_name_H-M   'P 1'
#
loop_
_entity.id
_entity.type
_entity.pdbx_description
1 polymer ?
#
loop_
_entity_poly.entity_id
_entity_poly.type
_entity_poly.pdbx_seq_one_letter_code
_entity_poly.pdbx_strand_id
1 'polypeptide(L)'
;MKLVHRNLARNGPGSAKLLPEEEDDLWHAYNLIAVGDSLQAVTVRKVLRDSASGGRDAERVKLKLEIVVESVDYDKEGNVLRVRGKNITENDHVKIGQFHTLELELKRPFVLRKEYWDWLALDTIQQACDPTASADLAVILMQEGLAHLFLIGRSITATRSRVETSIPRKHGPAIAGYESALKKFFEHVLQALLKHIDFEVVQCVVIASPGFTKV
;
A
#
# COMPACT_ATOMS: atom_id res chain seq x y z
N MET A 1 -7.58 1.55 -8.44
CA MET A 1 -8.37 2.53 -7.66
C MET A 1 -9.65 2.84 -8.39
N LYS A 2 -10.78 2.96 -7.69
CA LYS A 2 -12.06 3.29 -8.33
C LYS A 2 -12.50 4.72 -8.05
N LEU A 3 -12.69 5.50 -9.10
CA LEU A 3 -13.32 6.83 -9.03
C LEU A 3 -14.85 6.67 -8.92
N VAL A 4 -15.39 6.89 -7.73
CA VAL A 4 -16.83 6.72 -7.44
C VAL A 4 -17.63 7.95 -7.85
N HIS A 5 -17.08 9.14 -7.64
CA HIS A 5 -17.73 10.39 -8.02
C HIS A 5 -16.68 11.43 -8.40
N ARG A 6 -16.96 12.19 -9.46
CA ARG A 6 -16.06 13.20 -10.02
C ARG A 6 -16.83 14.52 -10.16
N ASN A 7 -16.39 15.54 -9.43
CA ASN A 7 -16.82 16.92 -9.63
C ASN A 7 -15.57 17.81 -9.69
N LEU A 8 -14.92 17.84 -10.85
CA LEU A 8 -13.62 18.47 -11.05
C LEU A 8 -13.74 19.57 -12.10
N ALA A 9 -13.44 20.81 -11.74
CA ALA A 9 -13.17 21.85 -12.71
C ALA A 9 -11.71 21.74 -13.17
N ARG A 10 -11.45 21.84 -14.48
CA ARG A 10 -10.08 21.81 -15.01
C ARG A 10 -9.31 23.04 -14.51
N ASN A 11 -8.16 22.84 -13.86
CA ASN A 11 -7.35 23.89 -13.23
C ASN A 11 -8.13 24.73 -12.20
N GLY A 12 -9.15 24.16 -11.57
CA GLY A 12 -9.98 24.85 -10.61
C GLY A 12 -10.41 23.95 -9.45
N PRO A 13 -11.31 24.44 -8.60
CA PRO A 13 -11.72 23.72 -7.41
C PRO A 13 -12.57 22.51 -7.78
N GLY A 14 -12.51 21.49 -6.94
CA GLY A 14 -13.30 20.29 -7.16
C GLY A 14 -13.13 19.25 -6.07
N SER A 15 -13.89 18.17 -6.20
CA SER A 15 -13.81 17.01 -5.32
C SER A 15 -13.87 15.70 -6.11
N ALA A 16 -13.07 14.73 -5.67
CA ALA A 16 -13.10 13.36 -6.14
C ALA A 16 -13.40 12.43 -4.97
N LYS A 17 -14.37 11.52 -5.15
CA LYS A 17 -14.61 10.40 -4.24
C LYS A 17 -13.90 9.17 -4.79
N LEU A 18 -12.91 8.70 -4.05
CA LEU A 18 -12.00 7.64 -4.47
C LEU A 18 -12.17 6.42 -3.54
N LEU A 19 -12.08 5.23 -4.11
CA LEU A 19 -12.11 3.96 -3.41
C LEU A 19 -10.81 3.20 -3.73
N PRO A 20 -9.87 3.10 -2.76
CA PRO A 20 -8.72 2.21 -2.88
C PRO A 20 -9.20 0.75 -2.88
N GLU A 21 -8.80 -0.01 -3.87
CA GLU A 21 -9.10 -1.44 -4.02
C GLU A 21 -7.84 -2.29 -3.78
N GLU A 22 -6.67 -1.79 -4.20
CA GLU A 22 -5.37 -2.46 -4.14
C GLU A 22 -4.31 -1.66 -3.35
N GLU A 23 -3.21 -2.31 -2.96
CA GLU A 23 -2.11 -1.68 -2.21
C GLU A 23 -1.52 -0.46 -2.95
N ASP A 24 -1.35 -0.57 -4.28
CA ASP A 24 -0.83 0.47 -5.14
C ASP A 24 -1.72 1.72 -5.16
N ASP A 25 -3.03 1.56 -4.88
CA ASP A 25 -3.95 2.70 -4.80
C ASP A 25 -3.64 3.61 -3.62
N LEU A 26 -3.16 3.05 -2.50
CA LEU A 26 -2.77 3.86 -1.35
C LEU A 26 -1.52 4.69 -1.65
N TRP A 27 -0.62 4.18 -2.49
CA TRP A 27 0.51 4.96 -3.00
C TRP A 27 0.07 6.06 -3.95
N HIS A 28 -0.86 5.77 -4.86
CA HIS A 28 -1.46 6.80 -5.71
C HIS A 28 -2.18 7.87 -4.88
N ALA A 29 -2.90 7.48 -3.82
CA ALA A 29 -3.53 8.41 -2.90
C ALA A 29 -2.49 9.25 -2.13
N TYR A 30 -1.37 8.66 -1.70
CA TYR A 30 -0.26 9.37 -1.06
C TYR A 30 0.28 10.50 -1.96
N ASN A 31 0.51 10.20 -3.25
CA ASN A 31 0.99 11.19 -4.22
C ASN A 31 -0.07 12.24 -4.58
N LEU A 32 -1.35 11.89 -4.45
CA LEU A 32 -2.46 12.79 -4.78
C LEU A 32 -2.76 13.80 -3.66
N ILE A 33 -2.65 13.39 -2.39
CA ILE A 33 -3.03 14.21 -1.23
C ILE A 33 -1.88 15.16 -0.87
N ALA A 34 -2.14 16.47 -0.86
CA ALA A 34 -1.17 17.50 -0.52
C ALA A 34 -1.57 18.25 0.76
N VAL A 35 -0.58 18.89 1.40
CA VAL A 35 -0.80 19.78 2.54
C VAL A 35 -1.69 20.96 2.12
N GLY A 36 -2.69 21.28 2.94
CA GLY A 36 -3.68 22.31 2.65
C GLY A 36 -4.95 21.80 1.96
N ASP A 37 -4.94 20.59 1.40
CA ASP A 37 -6.15 19.97 0.86
C ASP A 37 -7.16 19.66 1.97
N SER A 38 -8.42 19.48 1.59
CA SER A 38 -9.46 18.96 2.49
C SER A 38 -9.72 17.49 2.19
N LEU A 39 -9.66 16.64 3.22
CA LEU A 39 -9.87 15.21 3.12
C LEU A 39 -10.99 14.77 4.06
N GLN A 40 -11.99 14.09 3.51
CA GLN A 40 -13.10 13.52 4.27
C GLN A 40 -13.07 11.99 4.24
N ALA A 41 -13.04 11.35 5.40
CA ALA A 41 -13.09 9.89 5.52
C ALA A 41 -13.83 9.45 6.79
N VAL A 42 -14.13 8.14 6.86
CA VAL A 42 -14.71 7.52 8.06
C VAL A 42 -13.59 6.99 8.94
N THR A 43 -13.59 7.37 10.21
CA THR A 43 -12.62 6.95 11.23
C THR A 43 -13.35 6.36 12.45
N VAL A 44 -12.62 5.63 13.30
CA VAL A 44 -13.15 5.16 14.58
C VAL A 44 -12.41 5.87 15.70
N ARG A 45 -13.14 6.35 16.71
CA ARG A 45 -12.56 6.97 17.92
C ARG A 45 -13.06 6.24 19.17
N LYS A 46 -12.15 5.95 20.10
CA LYS A 46 -12.51 5.52 21.45
C LYS A 46 -12.97 6.76 22.24
N VAL A 47 -14.23 6.78 22.63
CA VAL A 47 -14.83 7.82 23.46
C VAL A 47 -14.98 7.27 24.87
N LEU A 48 -14.38 7.95 25.84
CA LEU A 48 -14.56 7.63 27.25
C LEU A 48 -15.87 8.28 27.72
N ARG A 49 -16.73 7.49 28.35
CA ARG A 49 -17.94 7.97 29.03
C ARG A 49 -17.78 7.69 30.52
N ASP A 50 -18.03 8.71 31.34
CA ASP A 50 -18.09 8.53 32.78
C ASP A 50 -19.45 7.92 33.14
N SER A 51 -19.44 6.76 33.79
CA SER A 51 -20.66 6.11 34.27
C SER A 51 -21.09 6.74 35.60
N ALA A 52 -22.41 6.75 35.85
CA ALA A 52 -22.98 7.23 37.12
C ALA A 52 -22.52 6.39 38.35
N SER A 53 -21.92 5.21 38.13
CA SER A 53 -21.39 4.34 39.18
C SER A 53 -19.90 4.54 39.47
N GLY A 54 -19.28 5.58 38.91
CA GLY A 54 -17.85 5.90 39.12
C GLY A 54 -16.88 5.06 38.27
N GLY A 55 -17.39 4.29 37.31
CA GLY A 55 -16.59 3.56 36.32
C GLY A 55 -16.35 4.38 35.05
N ARG A 56 -15.23 4.13 34.36
CA ARG A 56 -14.98 4.66 33.01
C ARG A 56 -15.36 3.60 32.00
N ASP A 57 -16.43 3.83 31.26
CA ASP A 57 -16.79 2.99 30.13
C ASP A 57 -16.16 3.56 28.84
N ALA A 58 -15.80 2.68 27.91
CA ALA A 58 -15.14 3.06 26.68
C ALA A 58 -15.88 2.52 25.48
N GLU A 59 -16.51 3.43 24.73
CA GLU A 59 -17.24 3.10 23.52
C GLU A 59 -16.42 3.46 22.28
N ARG A 60 -16.45 2.60 21.25
CA ARG A 60 -15.85 2.91 19.94
C ARG A 60 -16.91 3.49 19.02
N VAL A 61 -16.79 4.78 18.70
CA VAL A 61 -17.75 5.48 17.84
C VAL A 61 -17.16 5.66 16.44
N LYS A 62 -17.94 5.30 15.41
CA LYS A 62 -17.62 5.60 14.01
C LYS A 62 -17.96 7.05 13.71
N LEU A 63 -17.00 7.81 13.22
CA LEU A 63 -17.13 9.23 12.90
C LEU A 63 -16.82 9.45 11.43
N LYS A 64 -17.52 10.38 10.82
CA LYS A 64 -17.17 10.91 9.50
C LYS A 64 -16.62 12.31 9.72
N LEU A 65 -15.33 12.50 9.44
CA LEU A 65 -14.63 13.76 9.68
C LEU A 65 -14.04 14.26 8.37
N GLU A 66 -14.00 15.58 8.24
CA GLU A 66 -13.26 16.28 7.20
C GLU A 66 -12.13 17.07 7.87
N ILE A 67 -10.91 16.90 7.40
CA ILE A 67 -9.72 17.54 7.93
C ILE A 67 -9.03 18.37 6.86
N VAL A 68 -8.40 19.48 7.27
CA VAL A 68 -7.37 20.15 6.46
C VAL A 68 -6.05 19.46 6.69
N VAL A 69 -5.46 18.93 5.62
CA VAL A 69 -4.24 18.12 5.66
C VAL A 69 -3.04 18.95 6.12
N GLU A 70 -2.33 18.47 7.15
CA GLU A 70 -1.06 19.04 7.62
C GLU A 70 0.12 18.10 7.36
N SER A 71 -0.08 16.78 7.45
CA SER A 71 0.94 15.79 7.10
C SER A 71 0.33 14.51 6.54
N VAL A 72 1.11 13.82 5.71
CA VAL A 72 0.74 12.55 5.07
C VAL A 72 1.90 11.57 5.24
N ASP A 73 1.62 10.42 5.84
CA ASP A 73 2.60 9.38 6.14
C ASP A 73 2.14 8.06 5.52
N TYR A 74 2.94 7.49 4.61
CA TYR A 74 2.67 6.21 3.97
C TYR A 74 3.56 5.11 4.55
N ASP A 75 2.93 4.08 5.10
CA ASP A 75 3.59 2.88 5.61
C ASP A 75 3.48 1.75 4.58
N LYS A 76 4.59 1.49 3.86
CA LYS A 76 4.68 0.48 2.81
C LYS A 76 4.51 -0.94 3.35
N GLU A 77 4.95 -1.23 4.57
CA GLU A 77 4.86 -2.57 5.16
C GLU A 77 3.45 -2.83 5.73
N GLY A 78 2.86 -1.81 6.34
CA GLY A 78 1.53 -1.87 6.92
C GLY A 78 0.39 -1.69 5.91
N ASN A 79 0.66 -1.28 4.67
CA ASN A 79 -0.34 -0.87 3.68
C ASN A 79 -1.35 0.13 4.25
N VAL A 80 -0.86 1.11 5.00
CA VAL A 80 -1.70 2.11 5.67
C VAL A 80 -1.20 3.51 5.30
N LEU A 81 -2.13 4.34 4.86
CA LEU A 81 -1.89 5.76 4.61
C LEU A 81 -2.51 6.58 5.75
N ARG A 82 -1.67 7.28 6.51
CA ARG A 82 -2.08 8.12 7.64
C ARG A 82 -2.06 9.57 7.22
N VAL A 83 -3.19 10.25 7.39
CA VAL A 83 -3.33 11.67 7.04
C VAL A 83 -3.70 12.43 8.30
N ARG A 84 -2.79 13.30 8.75
CA ARG A 84 -3.00 14.13 9.94
C ARG A 84 -3.46 15.51 9.52
N GLY A 85 -4.40 16.06 10.26
CA GLY A 85 -4.92 17.39 9.98
C GLY A 85 -5.83 17.93 11.07
N LYS A 86 -6.34 19.15 10.86
CA LYS A 86 -7.31 19.80 11.75
C LYS A 86 -8.72 19.57 11.24
N ASN A 87 -9.61 19.12 12.12
CA ASN A 87 -11.01 18.90 11.79
C ASN A 87 -11.72 20.22 11.43
N ILE A 88 -12.50 20.21 10.34
CA ILE A 88 -13.33 21.33 9.90
C ILE A 88 -14.83 21.01 9.90
N THR A 89 -15.22 19.76 10.20
CA THR A 89 -16.63 19.37 10.34
C THR A 89 -17.09 19.48 11.79
N GLU A 90 -18.30 19.98 12.01
CA GLU A 90 -18.94 19.88 13.31
C GLU A 90 -19.23 18.40 13.67
N ASN A 91 -18.84 17.99 14.86
CA ASN A 91 -19.02 16.61 15.33
C ASN A 91 -19.14 16.59 16.86
N ASP A 92 -20.04 15.75 17.39
CA ASP A 92 -20.29 15.63 18.83
C ASP A 92 -19.05 15.19 19.62
N HIS A 93 -18.12 14.50 18.96
CA HIS A 93 -16.95 13.89 19.59
C HIS A 93 -15.62 14.54 19.22
N VAL A 94 -15.58 15.42 18.21
CA VAL A 94 -14.35 16.07 17.74
C VAL A 94 -14.64 17.54 17.46
N LYS A 95 -13.99 18.44 18.20
CA LYS A 95 -14.19 19.88 18.03
C LYS A 95 -13.58 20.34 16.70
N ILE A 96 -14.13 21.42 16.13
CA ILE A 96 -13.52 22.11 15.01
C ILE A 96 -12.15 22.66 15.44
N GLY A 97 -11.16 22.53 14.56
CA GLY A 97 -9.77 22.90 14.81
C GLY A 97 -8.97 21.86 15.61
N GLN A 98 -9.61 20.83 16.16
CA GLN A 98 -8.91 19.76 16.86
C GLN A 98 -8.15 18.87 15.86
N PHE A 99 -6.94 18.49 16.23
CA PHE A 99 -6.15 17.53 15.46
C PHE A 99 -6.76 16.14 15.46
N HIS A 100 -6.78 15.51 14.29
CA HIS A 100 -7.15 14.12 14.11
C HIS A 100 -6.30 13.49 13.00
N THR A 101 -6.06 12.18 13.10
CA THR A 101 -5.38 11.41 12.07
C THR A 101 -6.37 10.43 11.45
N LEU A 102 -6.61 10.57 10.15
CA LEU A 102 -7.40 9.64 9.35
C LEU A 102 -6.48 8.53 8.83
N GLU A 103 -6.84 7.28 9.08
CA GLU A 103 -6.20 6.12 8.45
C GLU A 103 -7.05 5.70 7.25
N LEU A 104 -6.46 5.79 6.05
CA LEU A 104 -7.09 5.34 4.83
C LEU A 104 -6.78 3.86 4.64
N GLU A 105 -7.85 3.06 4.57
CA GLU A 105 -7.82 1.62 4.42
C GLU A 105 -8.35 1.21 3.02
N LEU A 106 -7.94 0.03 2.56
CA LEU A 106 -8.53 -0.59 1.38
C LEU A 106 -10.04 -0.79 1.56
N LYS A 107 -10.76 -0.70 0.44
CA LYS A 107 -12.22 -0.88 0.33
C LYS A 107 -13.04 0.14 1.14
N ARG A 108 -12.42 1.22 1.63
CA ARG A 108 -13.12 2.34 2.27
C ARG A 108 -12.96 3.61 1.43
N PRO A 109 -14.06 4.24 1.00
CA PRO A 109 -13.96 5.43 0.19
C PRO A 109 -13.58 6.65 1.02
N PHE A 110 -12.81 7.55 0.42
CA PHE A 110 -12.56 8.89 0.94
C PHE A 110 -12.94 9.93 -0.12
N VAL A 111 -13.13 11.18 0.32
CA VAL A 111 -13.36 12.32 -0.57
C VAL A 111 -12.20 13.27 -0.41
N LEU A 112 -11.49 13.53 -1.51
CA LEU A 112 -10.45 14.54 -1.58
C LEU A 112 -11.01 15.78 -2.27
N ARG A 113 -10.80 16.94 -1.65
CA ARG A 113 -11.12 18.24 -2.22
C ARG A 113 -9.86 19.06 -2.34
N LYS A 114 -9.67 19.64 -3.53
CA LYS A 114 -8.55 20.52 -3.85
C LYS A 114 -9.09 21.83 -4.37
N GLU A 115 -8.38 22.92 -4.08
CA GLU A 115 -8.63 24.22 -4.69
C GLU A 115 -8.20 24.24 -6.17
N TYR A 116 -7.15 23.48 -6.51
CA TYR A 116 -6.65 23.35 -7.88
C TYR A 116 -6.43 21.88 -8.22
N TRP A 117 -7.22 21.36 -9.16
CA TRP A 117 -6.95 20.09 -9.83
C TRP A 117 -6.08 20.34 -11.06
N ASP A 118 -4.77 20.24 -10.87
CA ASP A 118 -3.77 20.39 -11.92
C ASP A 118 -3.70 19.14 -12.82
N TRP A 119 -2.89 19.23 -13.88
CA TRP A 119 -2.75 18.13 -14.82
C TRP A 119 -2.18 16.87 -14.14
N LEU A 120 -1.24 17.04 -13.22
CA LEU A 120 -0.54 15.93 -12.55
C LEU A 120 -1.49 15.15 -11.63
N ALA A 121 -2.37 15.84 -10.90
CA ALA A 121 -3.40 15.20 -10.08
C ALA A 121 -4.41 14.44 -10.95
N LEU A 122 -4.80 15.01 -12.09
CA LEU A 122 -5.71 14.35 -13.03
C LEU A 122 -5.08 13.11 -13.67
N ASP A 123 -3.82 13.19 -14.06
CA ASP A 123 -3.06 12.06 -14.60
C ASP A 123 -2.86 10.96 -13.57
N THR A 124 -2.56 11.33 -12.32
CA THR A 124 -2.45 10.37 -11.20
C THR A 124 -3.76 9.61 -10.97
N ILE A 125 -4.91 10.30 -11.01
CA ILE A 125 -6.22 9.64 -10.92
C ILE A 125 -6.44 8.72 -12.12
N GLN A 126 -6.09 9.16 -13.33
CA GLN A 126 -6.26 8.37 -14.54
C GLN A 126 -5.43 7.08 -14.50
N GLN A 127 -4.15 7.18 -14.12
CA GLN A 127 -3.26 6.03 -13.95
C GLN A 127 -3.78 5.08 -12.87
N ALA A 128 -4.22 5.61 -11.72
CA ALA A 128 -4.75 4.80 -10.64
C ALA A 128 -6.09 4.13 -10.97
N CYS A 129 -6.87 4.70 -11.90
CA CYS A 129 -8.17 4.16 -12.32
C CYS A 129 -8.09 3.23 -13.53
N ASP A 130 -6.92 3.08 -14.15
CA ASP A 130 -6.73 2.21 -15.30
C ASP A 130 -6.67 0.74 -14.83
N PRO A 131 -7.69 -0.10 -15.13
CA PRO A 131 -7.70 -1.50 -14.71
C PRO A 131 -6.62 -2.34 -15.43
N THR A 132 -6.02 -1.82 -16.50
CA THR A 132 -4.89 -2.49 -17.18
C THR A 132 -3.55 -2.24 -16.50
N ALA A 133 -3.51 -1.47 -15.40
CA ALA A 133 -2.29 -1.11 -14.69
C ALA A 133 -1.86 -2.10 -13.58
N SER A 134 -2.54 -3.24 -13.42
CA SER A 134 -2.18 -4.28 -12.45
C SER A 134 -0.82 -4.93 -12.78
N ALA A 135 -0.18 -5.55 -11.79
CA ALA A 135 1.24 -5.89 -11.89
C ALA A 135 1.57 -6.93 -12.99
N ASP A 136 2.28 -6.49 -14.02
CA ASP A 136 2.55 -7.29 -15.22
C ASP A 136 3.70 -8.29 -15.06
N LEU A 137 4.65 -8.03 -14.15
CA LEU A 137 5.96 -8.68 -14.18
C LEU A 137 6.43 -9.15 -12.81
N ALA A 138 6.67 -10.45 -12.66
CA ALA A 138 7.41 -10.98 -11.53
C ALA A 138 8.88 -11.17 -11.90
N VAL A 139 9.79 -10.77 -11.02
CA VAL A 139 11.24 -10.93 -11.22
C VAL A 139 11.84 -11.71 -10.06
N ILE A 140 12.51 -12.82 -10.37
CA ILE A 140 13.28 -13.59 -9.40
C ILE A 140 14.76 -13.33 -9.68
N LEU A 141 15.45 -12.63 -8.79
CA LEU A 141 16.90 -12.51 -8.85
C LEU A 141 17.51 -13.51 -7.89
N MET A 142 18.32 -14.43 -8.38
CA MET A 142 18.93 -15.49 -7.60
C MET A 142 20.43 -15.58 -7.81
N GLN A 143 21.12 -15.95 -6.75
CA GLN A 143 22.51 -16.38 -6.71
C GLN A 143 22.58 -17.63 -5.81
N GLU A 144 23.74 -18.28 -5.75
CA GLU A 144 23.92 -19.43 -4.87
C GLU A 144 23.67 -19.03 -3.40
N GLY A 145 22.54 -19.48 -2.86
CA GLY A 145 22.17 -19.28 -1.46
C GLY A 145 21.36 -18.02 -1.16
N LEU A 146 21.05 -17.20 -2.17
CA LEU A 146 20.17 -16.03 -1.98
C LEU A 146 19.27 -15.83 -3.19
N ALA A 147 17.98 -15.66 -2.95
CA ALA A 147 17.02 -15.25 -3.95
C ALA A 147 16.13 -14.12 -3.44
N HIS A 148 15.85 -13.18 -4.33
CA HIS A 148 14.92 -12.09 -4.12
C HIS A 148 13.77 -12.21 -5.12
N LEU A 149 12.55 -12.19 -4.61
CA LEU A 149 11.35 -12.15 -5.40
C LEU A 149 10.77 -10.74 -5.41
N PHE A 150 10.68 -10.16 -6.59
CA PHE A 150 10.08 -8.86 -6.84
C PHE A 150 8.79 -9.02 -7.64
N LEU A 151 7.80 -8.21 -7.30
CA LEU A 151 6.64 -7.96 -8.13
C LEU A 151 6.73 -6.52 -8.62
N ILE A 152 6.80 -6.36 -9.94
CA ILE A 152 6.92 -5.07 -10.62
C ILE A 152 5.55 -4.75 -11.19
N GLY A 153 4.88 -3.78 -10.55
CA GLY A 153 3.72 -3.11 -11.10
C GLY A 153 4.11 -1.90 -11.94
N ARG A 154 3.11 -1.23 -12.51
CA ARG A 154 3.31 -0.03 -13.34
C ARG A 154 3.91 1.14 -12.57
N SER A 155 3.56 1.26 -11.28
CA SER A 155 3.92 2.39 -10.43
C SER A 155 4.92 2.03 -9.33
N ILE A 156 4.92 0.77 -8.87
CA ILE A 156 5.69 0.33 -7.70
C ILE A 156 6.39 -1.00 -7.99
N THR A 157 7.63 -1.11 -7.50
CA THR A 157 8.29 -2.41 -7.29
C THR A 157 8.20 -2.81 -5.82
N ALA A 158 7.62 -3.98 -5.57
CA ALA A 158 7.50 -4.57 -4.24
C ALA A 158 8.42 -5.78 -4.12
N THR A 159 9.21 -5.85 -3.04
CA THR A 159 9.94 -7.08 -2.69
C THR A 159 8.98 -7.97 -1.90
N ARG A 160 8.61 -9.11 -2.45
CA ARG A 160 7.62 -10.02 -1.84
C ARG A 160 8.27 -11.10 -0.98
N SER A 161 9.50 -11.51 -1.32
CA SER A 161 10.22 -12.52 -0.54
C SER A 161 11.74 -12.40 -0.68
N ARG A 162 12.43 -12.78 0.39
CA ARG A 162 13.88 -12.99 0.42
C ARG A 162 14.14 -14.38 0.96
N VAL A 163 14.72 -15.25 0.14
CA VAL A 163 15.09 -16.62 0.50
C VAL A 163 16.61 -16.66 0.65
N GLU A 164 17.08 -17.02 1.83
CA GLU A 164 18.51 -17.13 2.14
C GLU A 164 18.81 -18.53 2.66
N THR A 165 19.83 -19.18 2.12
CA THR A 165 20.23 -20.54 2.48
C THR A 165 21.75 -20.65 2.38
N SER A 166 22.39 -21.19 3.42
CA SER A 166 23.83 -21.43 3.39
C SER A 166 24.15 -22.61 2.48
N ILE A 167 24.85 -22.35 1.37
CA ILE A 167 25.29 -23.37 0.42
C ILE A 167 26.79 -23.70 0.67
N PRO A 168 27.15 -24.99 0.81
CA PRO A 168 28.54 -25.42 0.93
C PRO A 168 29.41 -24.99 -0.26
N ARG A 169 30.73 -24.92 -0.08
CA ARG A 169 31.65 -24.58 -1.18
C ARG A 169 31.72 -25.70 -2.22
N LYS A 170 31.92 -25.32 -3.49
CA LYS A 170 32.10 -26.24 -4.64
C LYS A 170 33.38 -27.10 -4.61
N HIS A 171 34.23 -26.95 -3.60
CA HIS A 171 35.51 -27.65 -3.48
C HIS A 171 35.71 -28.23 -2.08
N GLY A 172 36.43 -29.36 -2.01
CA GLY A 172 36.80 -30.01 -0.76
C GLY A 172 35.78 -31.06 -0.25
N PRO A 173 35.92 -31.53 1.00
CA PRO A 173 35.12 -32.63 1.55
C PRO A 173 33.62 -32.31 1.69
N ALA A 174 33.22 -31.05 1.56
CA ALA A 174 31.84 -30.59 1.66
C ALA A 174 31.03 -30.70 0.34
N ILE A 175 31.64 -31.16 -0.76
CA ILE A 175 30.96 -31.34 -2.06
C ILE A 175 29.76 -32.30 -1.96
N ALA A 176 29.84 -33.33 -1.11
CA ALA A 176 28.79 -34.33 -0.96
C ALA A 176 27.42 -33.72 -0.55
N GLY A 177 27.43 -32.58 0.15
CA GLY A 177 26.20 -31.88 0.56
C GLY A 177 25.76 -30.77 -0.39
N TYR A 178 26.56 -30.44 -1.41
CA TYR A 178 26.33 -29.29 -2.28
C TYR A 178 25.03 -29.42 -3.07
N GLU A 179 24.85 -30.52 -3.81
CA GLU A 179 23.65 -30.74 -4.63
C GLU A 179 22.37 -30.81 -3.79
N SER A 180 22.42 -31.46 -2.62
CA SER A 180 21.27 -31.54 -1.72
C SER A 180 20.86 -30.17 -1.18
N ALA A 181 21.84 -29.34 -0.78
CA ALA A 181 21.57 -27.98 -0.30
C ALA A 181 21.01 -27.09 -1.41
N LEU A 182 21.53 -27.22 -2.64
CA LEU A 182 21.08 -26.47 -3.81
C LEU A 182 19.65 -26.85 -4.20
N LYS A 183 19.32 -28.15 -4.18
CA LYS A 183 17.95 -28.64 -4.42
C LYS A 183 16.95 -28.07 -3.41
N LYS A 184 17.30 -28.09 -2.12
CA LYS A 184 16.47 -27.49 -1.06
C LYS A 184 16.29 -25.99 -1.24
N PHE A 185 17.34 -25.29 -1.64
CA PHE A 185 17.26 -23.87 -1.96
C PHE A 185 16.26 -23.60 -3.08
N PHE A 186 16.32 -24.34 -4.19
CA PHE A 186 15.34 -24.20 -5.28
C PHE A 186 13.92 -24.59 -4.87
N GLU A 187 13.74 -25.60 -4.02
CA GLU A 187 12.42 -25.92 -3.45
C GLU A 187 11.86 -24.76 -2.63
N HIS A 188 12.67 -24.09 -1.79
CA HIS A 188 12.25 -22.90 -1.06
C HIS A 188 11.90 -21.72 -1.97
N VAL A 189 12.68 -21.51 -3.04
CA VAL A 189 12.40 -20.46 -4.03
C VAL A 189 11.08 -20.73 -4.75
N LEU A 190 10.83 -21.97 -5.18
CA LEU A 190 9.58 -22.37 -5.81
C LEU A 190 8.38 -22.21 -4.87
N GLN A 191 8.52 -22.59 -3.60
CA GLN A 191 7.48 -22.38 -2.60
C GLN A 191 7.18 -20.91 -2.38
N ALA A 192 8.20 -20.06 -2.30
CA ALA A 192 8.03 -18.61 -2.21
C ALA A 192 7.31 -18.05 -3.45
N LEU A 193 7.64 -18.56 -4.64
CA LEU A 193 7.02 -18.16 -5.90
C LEU A 193 5.51 -18.44 -5.89
N LEU A 194 5.13 -19.69 -5.61
CA LEU A 194 3.74 -20.14 -5.60
C LEU A 194 2.90 -19.46 -4.51
N LYS A 195 3.53 -19.07 -3.40
CA LYS A 195 2.86 -18.38 -2.29
C LYS A 195 2.59 -16.91 -2.57
N HIS A 196 3.51 -16.24 -3.28
CA HIS A 196 3.50 -14.77 -3.39
C HIS A 196 3.14 -14.24 -4.78
N ILE A 197 3.09 -15.11 -5.80
CA ILE A 197 2.67 -14.74 -7.15
C ILE A 197 1.31 -15.33 -7.45
N ASP A 198 0.42 -14.46 -7.93
CA ASP A 198 -0.79 -14.85 -8.62
C ASP A 198 -0.53 -14.89 -10.13
N PHE A 199 -0.53 -16.08 -10.71
CA PHE A 199 -0.25 -16.29 -12.14
C PHE A 199 -1.44 -15.92 -13.04
N GLU A 200 -2.63 -15.64 -12.48
CA GLU A 200 -3.74 -15.09 -13.25
C GLU A 200 -3.55 -13.60 -13.56
N VAL A 201 -2.79 -12.89 -12.70
CA VAL A 201 -2.51 -11.45 -12.82
C VAL A 201 -1.20 -11.19 -13.55
N VAL A 202 -0.14 -11.95 -13.24
CA VAL A 202 1.19 -11.72 -13.78
C VAL A 202 1.32 -12.24 -15.22
N GLN A 203 1.70 -11.36 -16.15
CA GLN A 203 1.86 -11.69 -17.57
C GLN A 203 3.18 -12.44 -17.86
N CYS A 204 4.24 -12.12 -17.11
CA CYS A 204 5.56 -12.71 -17.34
C CYS A 204 6.35 -12.91 -16.04
N VAL A 205 7.14 -13.99 -15.99
CA VAL A 205 8.10 -14.24 -14.91
C VAL A 205 9.51 -14.21 -15.48
N VAL A 206 10.30 -13.23 -15.04
CA VAL A 206 11.72 -13.11 -15.40
C VAL A 206 12.54 -13.74 -14.30
N ILE A 207 13.28 -14.78 -14.66
CA ILE A 207 14.32 -15.34 -13.80
C ILE A 207 15.62 -14.63 -14.15
N ALA A 208 16.34 -14.17 -13.13
CA ALA A 208 17.62 -13.45 -12.97
C ALA A 208 18.76 -14.22 -12.28
N SER A 209 19.93 -14.55 -12.86
CA SER A 209 21.06 -15.07 -12.07
C SER A 209 22.42 -14.83 -12.73
N PRO A 210 23.50 -14.71 -11.94
CA PRO A 210 24.85 -14.66 -12.47
C PRO A 210 25.34 -16.06 -12.83
N GLY A 211 25.90 -16.22 -14.03
CA GLY A 211 26.46 -17.49 -14.50
C GLY A 211 25.40 -18.53 -14.84
N PHE A 212 25.63 -19.80 -14.45
CA PHE A 212 24.80 -20.95 -14.83
C PHE A 212 23.76 -21.34 -13.77
N THR A 213 23.58 -20.57 -12.70
CA THR A 213 22.60 -20.88 -11.63
C THR A 213 21.15 -20.89 -12.11
N LYS A 214 20.92 -20.40 -13.33
CA LYS A 214 19.63 -20.28 -14.02
C LYS A 214 19.24 -21.49 -14.87
N VAL A 215 20.18 -22.38 -15.15
CA VAL A 215 20.02 -23.49 -16.10
C VAL A 215 19.37 -24.68 -15.40
#